data_AF-A0A2G5H8V5-F1
#
_entry.id   AF-A0A2G5H8V5-F1
#
_cell.length_a   1.000
_cell.length_b   1.000
_cell.length_c   1.000
_cell.angle_alpha   90.00
_cell.angle_beta   90.00
_cell.angle_gamma   90.00
#
_symmetry.space_group_name_H-M   'P 1'
#
loop_
_entity.id
_entity.type
_entity.pdbx_description
1 polymer ?
#
loop_
_entity_poly.entity_id
_entity_poly.type
_entity_poly.pdbx_seq_one_letter_code
_entity_poly.pdbx_strand_id
1 'polypeptide(L)'
;MAQPTPDDELLLILLRNLRNVVYTFGESSKQHMSMRAMVLEHLEEMRRKGLTTNLNLARQQERQMQGVEQTSVQTGTQQPDDLPQLMETLATLKLE
;
A
#
# COMPACT_ATOMS: atom_id res chain seq x y z
N MET A 1 12.28 -19.02 -3.72
CA MET A 1 11.36 -17.89 -3.94
C MET A 1 11.57 -16.94 -2.77
N ALA A 2 11.82 -15.65 -3.00
CA ALA A 2 11.87 -14.69 -1.91
C ALA A 2 10.48 -14.63 -1.26
N GLN A 3 10.41 -14.66 0.07
CA GLN A 3 9.18 -14.41 0.81
C GLN A 3 9.13 -12.92 1.20
N PRO A 4 7.94 -12.30 1.25
CA PRO A 4 7.77 -10.97 1.81
C PRO A 4 8.36 -10.89 3.22
N THR A 5 9.04 -9.80 3.48
CA THR A 5 9.55 -9.50 4.81
C THR A 5 8.45 -8.89 5.67
N PRO A 6 8.53 -8.96 7.01
CA PRO A 6 7.61 -8.25 7.89
C PRO A 6 7.54 -6.74 7.60
N ASP A 7 8.65 -6.15 7.17
CA ASP A 7 8.72 -4.73 6.76
C ASP A 7 7.92 -4.45 5.48
N ASP A 8 7.87 -5.40 4.53
CA ASP A 8 7.05 -5.31 3.31
C ASP A 8 5.55 -5.36 3.63
N GLU A 9 5.16 -6.25 4.55
CA GLU A 9 3.77 -6.38 5.01
C GLU A 9 3.31 -5.11 5.74
N LEU A 10 4.14 -4.59 6.64
CA LEU A 10 3.86 -3.35 7.35
C LEU A 10 3.71 -2.17 6.36
N LEU A 11 4.60 -2.07 5.37
CA LEU A 11 4.53 -1.03 4.35
C LEU A 11 3.22 -1.11 3.54
N LEU A 12 2.75 -2.32 3.18
CA LEU A 12 1.46 -2.48 2.51
C LEU A 12 0.29 -1.98 3.36
N ILE A 13 0.28 -2.31 4.65
CA ILE A 13 -0.75 -1.87 5.59
C ILE A 13 -0.75 -0.35 5.70
N LEU A 14 0.42 0.26 5.84
CA LEU A 14 0.58 1.71 5.93
C LEU A 14 0.07 2.42 4.66
N LEU A 15 0.39 1.89 3.47
CA LEU A 15 -0.09 2.44 2.20
C LEU A 15 -1.61 2.32 2.05
N ARG A 16 -2.20 1.20 2.48
CA ARG A 16 -3.65 1.00 2.49
C ARG A 16 -4.34 1.99 3.42
N ASN A 17 -3.79 2.19 4.62
CA ASN A 17 -4.30 3.18 5.56
C ASN A 17 -4.17 4.62 5.04
N LEU A 18 -3.04 4.96 4.41
CA LEU A 18 -2.87 6.27 3.79
C LEU A 18 -3.96 6.55 2.76
N ARG A 19 -4.25 5.59 1.87
CA ARG A 19 -5.35 5.69 0.90
C ARG A 19 -6.71 5.87 1.57
N ASN A 20 -7.00 5.10 2.61
CA ASN A 20 -8.26 5.20 3.33
C ASN A 20 -8.41 6.57 4.02
N VAL A 21 -7.32 7.11 4.57
CA VAL A 21 -7.28 8.43 5.20
C VAL A 21 -7.53 9.53 4.17
N VAL A 22 -6.93 9.44 2.97
CA VAL A 22 -7.23 10.35 1.86
C VAL A 22 -8.71 10.32 1.52
N TYR A 23 -9.29 9.13 1.37
CA TYR A 23 -10.72 8.98 1.02
C TYR A 23 -11.66 9.51 2.11
N THR A 24 -11.29 9.37 3.39
CA THR A 24 -12.16 9.72 4.52
C THR A 24 -12.03 11.19 4.93
N PHE A 25 -10.81 11.73 4.96
CA PHE A 25 -10.51 13.04 5.54
C PHE A 25 -10.00 14.05 4.50
N GLY A 26 -9.61 13.60 3.31
CA GLY A 26 -9.00 14.43 2.26
C GLY A 26 -7.48 14.58 2.42
N GLU A 27 -6.81 14.92 1.33
CA GLU A 27 -5.34 15.04 1.25
C GLU A 27 -4.77 16.20 2.08
N SER A 28 -5.55 17.27 2.29
CA SER A 28 -5.12 18.42 3.11
C SER A 28 -5.33 18.20 4.61
N SER A 29 -5.87 17.05 5.01
CA SER A 29 -6.15 16.77 6.42
C SER A 29 -4.87 16.52 7.22
N LYS A 30 -4.92 16.86 8.51
CA LYS A 30 -3.81 16.57 9.45
C LYS A 30 -3.56 15.06 9.55
N GLN A 31 -4.61 14.26 9.43
CA GLN A 31 -4.58 12.80 9.45
C GLN A 31 -3.78 12.28 8.25
N HIS A 32 -4.03 12.81 7.05
CA HIS A 32 -3.27 12.43 5.86
C HIS A 32 -1.80 12.79 6.01
N MET A 33 -1.48 14.01 6.45
CA MET A 33 -0.10 14.44 6.62
C MET A 33 0.65 13.60 7.66
N SER A 34 0.00 13.26 8.78
CA SER A 34 0.56 12.39 9.82
C SER A 34 0.83 10.97 9.29
N MET A 35 -0.14 10.38 8.59
CA MET A 35 0.00 9.06 8.00
C MET A 35 1.09 9.04 6.92
N ARG A 36 1.16 10.08 6.09
CA ARG A 36 2.21 10.25 5.08
C ARG A 36 3.59 10.31 5.71
N ALA A 37 3.75 11.05 6.81
CA ALA A 37 5.01 11.13 7.54
C ALA A 37 5.43 9.75 8.07
N MET A 38 4.49 8.98 8.64
CA MET A 38 4.75 7.63 9.14
C MET A 38 5.21 6.67 8.03
N VAL A 39 4.59 6.73 6.84
CA VAL A 39 5.01 5.91 5.69
C VAL A 39 6.43 6.29 5.23
N LEU A 40 6.74 7.58 5.17
CA LEU A 40 8.07 8.07 4.79
C LEU A 40 9.15 7.69 5.79
N GLU A 41 8.87 7.78 7.08
CA GLU A 41 9.77 7.36 8.16
C GLU A 41 10.10 5.87 8.05
N HIS A 42 9.09 5.02 7.86
CA HIS A 42 9.27 3.57 7.68
C HIS A 42 10.12 3.26 6.44
N LEU A 43 9.89 3.94 5.31
CA LEU A 43 10.70 3.79 4.10
C LEU A 43 12.17 4.21 4.33
N GLU A 44 12.40 5.28 5.08
CA GLU A 44 13.76 5.69 5.43
C GLU A 44 14.44 4.67 6.34
N GLU A 45 13.71 4.11 7.31
CA GLU A 45 14.22 3.06 8.19
C GLU A 45 14.59 1.80 7.40
N MET A 46 13.71 1.33 6.51
CA MET A 46 14.00 0.19 5.62
C MET A 46 15.25 0.46 4.78
N ARG A 47 15.37 1.67 4.21
CA ARG A 47 16.55 2.08 3.45
C ARG A 47 17.82 2.06 4.30
N ARG A 48 17.77 2.55 5.54
CA ARG A 48 18.91 2.52 6.48
C ARG A 48 19.33 1.10 6.83
N LYS A 49 18.39 0.16 6.92
CA LYS A 49 18.65 -1.27 7.14
C LYS A 49 19.13 -1.99 5.87
N GLY A 50 19.22 -1.31 4.73
CA GLY A 50 19.58 -1.92 3.44
C GLY A 50 18.50 -2.85 2.89
N LEU A 51 17.27 -2.75 3.39
CA LEU A 51 16.14 -3.54 2.93
C LEU A 51 15.59 -2.93 1.64
N THR A 52 15.31 -3.80 0.67
CA THR A 52 14.66 -3.42 -0.59
C THR A 52 13.28 -4.07 -0.63
N THR A 53 12.27 -3.27 -0.92
CA THR A 53 10.88 -3.73 -0.89
C THR A 53 10.47 -4.31 -2.24
N ASN A 54 9.88 -5.51 -2.23
CA ASN A 54 9.20 -6.07 -3.40
C ASN A 54 7.68 -6.05 -3.19
N LEU A 55 7.07 -4.89 -3.46
CA LEU A 55 5.63 -4.67 -3.28
C LEU A 55 4.75 -5.62 -4.13
N ASN A 56 5.27 -6.12 -5.25
CA ASN A 56 4.53 -7.07 -6.10
C ASN A 56 4.42 -8.44 -5.45
N LEU A 57 5.52 -8.92 -4.85
CA LEU A 57 5.58 -10.18 -4.13
C LEU A 57 4.70 -10.14 -2.87
N ALA A 58 4.79 -9.06 -2.09
CA ALA A 58 3.98 -8.88 -0.89
C ALA A 58 2.46 -8.87 -1.18
N ARG A 59 2.02 -8.20 -2.25
CA ARG A 59 0.61 -8.25 -2.71
C ARG A 59 0.20 -9.63 -3.22
N GLN A 60 1.11 -10.35 -3.87
CA GLN A 60 0.81 -11.70 -4.35
C GLN A 60 0.58 -12.64 -3.17
N GLN A 61 1.37 -12.52 -2.10
CA GLN A 61 1.18 -13.29 -0.89
C GLN A 61 -0.10 -12.90 -0.15
N GLU A 62 -0.42 -11.60 -0.02
CA GLU A 62 -1.69 -11.14 0.57
C GLU A 62 -2.90 -11.75 -0.17
N ARG A 63 -2.86 -11.78 -1.51
CA ARG A 63 -3.92 -12.44 -2.32
C ARG A 63 -3.98 -13.95 -2.14
N GLN A 64 -2.83 -14.61 -1.94
CA GLN A 64 -2.80 -16.05 -1.65
C GLN A 64 -3.34 -16.36 -0.25
N MET A 65 -3.06 -15.50 0.73
CA MET A 65 -3.60 -15.62 2.09
C MET A 65 -5.10 -15.30 2.15
N GLN A 66 -5.58 -14.32 1.39
CA GLN A 66 -7.00 -14.01 1.25
C GLN A 66 -7.77 -15.01 0.37
N GLY A 67 -7.05 -15.86 -0.38
CA GLY A 67 -7.62 -16.92 -1.23
C GLY A 67 -8.06 -18.19 -0.48
N VAL A 68 -7.85 -18.29 0.84
CA VAL A 68 -8.21 -19.48 1.63
C VAL A 68 -9.57 -19.34 2.35
N GLU A 69 -10.25 -18.19 2.25
CA GLU A 69 -11.63 -18.01 2.72
C GLU A 69 -12.57 -17.61 1.56
N GLN A 70 -12.70 -18.48 0.55
CA GLN A 70 -13.88 -18.47 -0.31
C GLN A 70 -14.99 -19.33 0.30
N THR A 71 -15.62 -18.84 1.38
CA THR A 71 -16.99 -19.24 1.69
C THR A 71 -17.92 -18.17 1.13
N SER A 72 -18.45 -18.46 -0.06
CA SER A 72 -19.56 -17.81 -0.77
C SER A 72 -20.31 -16.70 -0.03
N VAL A 73 -20.07 -15.44 -0.41
CA VAL A 73 -21.12 -14.41 -0.45
C VAL A 73 -20.98 -13.63 -1.76
N GLN A 74 -21.90 -13.89 -2.68
CA GLN A 74 -22.09 -13.11 -3.90
C GLN A 74 -22.52 -11.69 -3.53
N THR A 75 -21.67 -10.70 -3.79
CA THR A 75 -22.13 -9.35 -4.16
C THR A 75 -21.16 -8.81 -5.21
N GLY A 76 -21.69 -8.55 -6.40
CA GLY A 76 -20.91 -8.08 -7.54
C GLY A 76 -20.40 -6.66 -7.35
N THR A 77 -19.17 -6.42 -7.78
CA THR A 77 -18.74 -5.23 -8.52
C THR A 77 -17.38 -5.51 -9.16
N GLN A 78 -17.35 -5.47 -10.50
CA GLN A 78 -16.17 -5.30 -11.35
C GLN A 78 -15.37 -4.06 -10.87
N GLN A 79 -14.04 -3.92 -10.90
CA GLN A 79 -13.09 -4.12 -11.99
C GLN A 79 -11.64 -3.89 -11.46
N PRO A 80 -10.55 -4.40 -12.08
CA PRO A 80 -9.17 -4.30 -11.58
C PRO A 80 -8.28 -3.20 -12.22
N ASP A 81 -8.85 -2.10 -12.72
CA ASP A 81 -8.15 -1.12 -13.59
C ASP A 81 -7.58 0.15 -12.91
N ASP A 82 -7.39 0.18 -11.58
CA ASP A 82 -6.89 1.39 -10.87
C ASP A 82 -5.35 1.54 -10.85
N LEU A 83 -4.61 0.64 -11.50
CA LEU A 83 -3.14 0.62 -11.50
C LEU A 83 -2.47 1.86 -12.13
N PRO A 84 -2.98 2.43 -13.25
CA PRO A 84 -2.40 3.61 -13.87
C PRO A 84 -2.46 4.84 -12.96
N GLN A 85 -3.55 4.98 -12.19
CA GLN A 85 -3.82 6.14 -11.35
C GLN A 85 -2.89 6.25 -10.12
N LEU A 86 -2.48 5.10 -9.59
CA LEU A 86 -1.50 5.02 -8.49
C LEU A 86 -0.07 5.31 -8.95
N MET A 87 0.27 4.90 -10.18
CA MET A 87 1.56 5.26 -10.78
C MET A 87 1.60 6.74 -11.16
N GLU A 88 0.49 7.29 -11.63
CA GLU A 88 0.36 8.70 -11.95
C GLU A 88 0.52 9.57 -10.70
N THR A 89 -0.17 9.27 -9.60
CA THR A 89 0.00 10.02 -8.33
C THR A 89 1.43 9.96 -7.78
N LEU A 90 2.13 8.83 -7.92
CA LEU A 90 3.55 8.73 -7.57
C LEU A 90 4.47 9.47 -8.55
N ALA A 91 4.09 9.60 -9.82
CA ALA A 91 4.83 10.36 -10.82
C ALA A 91 4.65 11.88 -10.62
N THR A 92 3.44 12.34 -10.26
CA THR A 92 3.16 13.75 -9.94
C THR A 92 3.81 14.20 -8.64
N LEU A 93 4.18 13.27 -7.76
CA LEU A 93 4.97 13.53 -6.56
C LEU A 93 6.48 13.71 -6.83
N LYS A 94 6.93 13.62 -8.10
CA LYS A 94 8.30 13.96 -8.50
C LYS A 94 8.35 15.33 -9.20
N LEU A 95 9.09 16.23 -8.55
CA LEU A 95 9.55 17.57 -8.97
C LEU A 95 8.51 18.70 -8.95
N GLU A 96 8.43 19.38 -7.79
CA GLU A 96 8.93 20.76 -7.64
C GLU A 96 9.80 20.85 -6.38
#